data_AF-A0A8J2PB97-F1
#
_entry.id   AF-A0A8J2PB97-F1
#
_cell.length_a   1.000
_cell.length_b   1.000
_cell.length_c   1.000
_cell.angle_alpha   90.00
_cell.angle_beta   90.00
_cell.angle_gamma   90.00
#
_symmetry.space_group_name_H-M   'P 1'
#
loop_
_entity.id
_entity.type
_entity.pdbx_description
1 polymer ?
#
loop_
_entity_poly.entity_id
_entity_poly.type
_entity_poly.pdbx_seq_one_letter_code
_entity_poly.pdbx_strand_id
1 'polypeptide(L)'
;VSDLVNVEAEEGFYEKPVRIWATKKLIEDGAGDNAAEVAARTLKFFEYYFDVAYSLAKMDSVVIPQFSPGAMENWGLNLYREDLLLIFPGITSEFEKHDVANVIGHELA
;
A
#
# COMPACT_ATOMS: atom_id res chain seq x y z
N VAL A 1 5.77 -18.44 -1.91
CA VAL A 1 4.56 -19.02 -1.26
C VAL A 1 4.62 -18.60 0.19
N SER A 2 3.60 -17.88 0.66
CA SER A 2 3.46 -17.39 2.03
C SER A 2 2.02 -17.60 2.51
N ASP A 3 1.77 -17.39 3.80
CA ASP A 3 0.47 -17.45 4.48
C ASP A 3 -0.12 -16.05 4.73
N LEU A 4 0.34 -15.04 3.98
CA LEU A 4 -0.16 -13.67 4.08
C LEU A 4 -1.62 -13.59 3.64
N VAL A 5 -2.34 -12.69 4.29
CA VAL A 5 -3.70 -12.29 3.89
C VAL A 5 -3.67 -10.83 3.46
N ASN A 6 -4.76 -10.35 2.88
CA ASN A 6 -4.85 -8.98 2.41
C ASN A 6 -6.09 -8.25 2.91
N VAL A 7 -5.98 -6.93 2.90
CA VAL A 7 -7.10 -6.02 2.83
C VAL A 7 -7.10 -5.32 1.47
N GLU A 8 -8.27 -5.15 0.87
CA GLU A 8 -8.47 -4.42 -0.37
C GLU A 8 -9.04 -3.03 -0.06
N ALA A 9 -8.63 -2.02 -0.81
CA ALA A 9 -9.16 -0.67 -0.68
C ALA A 9 -10.68 -0.67 -0.93
N GLU A 10 -11.42 0.20 -0.22
CA GLU A 10 -12.87 0.30 -0.38
C GLU A 10 -13.28 0.68 -1.82
N GLU A 11 -14.44 0.18 -2.23
CA GLU A 11 -15.02 0.51 -3.54
C GLU A 11 -15.21 2.03 -3.70
N GLY A 12 -14.80 2.55 -4.85
CA GLY A 12 -14.91 3.97 -5.20
C GLY A 12 -13.61 4.78 -5.09
N PHE A 13 -12.60 4.27 -4.37
CA PHE A 13 -11.28 4.91 -4.36
C PHE A 13 -10.50 4.69 -5.66
N TYR A 14 -10.59 3.50 -6.25
CA TYR A 14 -9.96 3.15 -7.52
C TYR A 14 -10.74 2.04 -8.24
N GLU A 15 -10.65 1.98 -9.57
CA GLU A 15 -11.45 1.03 -10.38
C GLU A 15 -10.92 -0.40 -10.34
N LYS A 16 -9.64 -0.57 -10.02
CA LYS A 16 -8.97 -1.87 -10.00
C LYS A 16 -8.62 -2.26 -8.56
N PRO A 17 -8.48 -3.56 -8.26
CA PRO A 17 -8.06 -4.01 -6.94
C PRO A 17 -6.72 -3.41 -6.53
N VAL A 18 -6.70 -2.76 -5.37
CA VAL A 18 -5.50 -2.27 -4.69
C VAL A 18 -5.45 -2.91 -3.32
N ARG A 19 -4.42 -3.72 -3.06
CA ARG A 19 -4.39 -4.61 -1.89
C ARG A 19 -3.12 -4.45 -1.09
N ILE A 20 -3.27 -4.48 0.22
CA ILE A 20 -2.16 -4.52 1.19
C ILE A 20 -2.07 -5.93 1.76
N TRP A 21 -0.92 -6.57 1.59
CA TRP A 21 -0.65 -7.92 2.06
C TRP A 21 0.26 -7.89 3.28
N ALA A 22 -0.18 -8.51 4.37
CA ALA A 22 0.57 -8.63 5.60
C ALA A 22 0.19 -9.93 6.36
N THR A 23 0.82 -10.15 7.51
CA THR A 23 0.44 -11.29 8.36
C THR A 23 -1.01 -11.12 8.84
N LYS A 24 -1.70 -12.23 9.06
CA LYS A 24 -3.11 -12.25 9.44
C LYS A 24 -3.44 -11.33 10.62
N LYS A 25 -2.60 -11.35 11.66
CA LYS A 25 -2.77 -10.49 12.84
C LYS A 25 -2.77 -9.00 12.48
N LEU A 26 -1.84 -8.56 11.65
CA LEU A 26 -1.70 -7.14 11.29
C LEU A 26 -2.91 -6.63 10.48
N ILE A 27 -3.44 -7.49 9.59
CA ILE A 27 -4.65 -7.18 8.83
C ILE A 27 -5.89 -7.16 9.75
N GLU A 28 -6.02 -8.14 10.66
CA GLU A 28 -7.13 -8.15 11.64
C GLU A 28 -7.08 -6.96 12.62
N ASP A 29 -5.89 -6.45 12.92
CA ASP A 29 -5.68 -5.25 13.74
C ASP A 29 -5.98 -3.93 12.96
N GLY A 30 -6.35 -4.01 11.68
CA GLY A 30 -6.72 -2.86 10.83
C GLY A 30 -5.53 -2.03 10.33
N ALA A 31 -4.30 -2.57 10.40
CA ALA A 31 -3.10 -1.80 10.10
C ALA A 31 -2.91 -1.49 8.60
N GLY A 32 -3.59 -2.23 7.72
CA GLY A 32 -3.48 -2.10 6.26
C GLY A 32 -4.52 -1.16 5.63
N ASP A 33 -5.58 -0.81 6.35
CA ASP A 33 -6.77 -0.17 5.76
C ASP A 33 -6.45 1.22 5.20
N ASN A 34 -5.79 2.04 6.02
CA ASN A 34 -5.35 3.38 5.60
C ASN A 34 -4.36 3.32 4.43
N ALA A 35 -3.46 2.35 4.44
CA ALA A 35 -2.46 2.19 3.38
C ALA A 35 -3.10 1.78 2.04
N ALA A 36 -4.12 0.92 2.08
CA ALA A 36 -4.89 0.53 0.90
C ALA A 36 -5.60 1.74 0.28
N GLU A 37 -6.26 2.55 1.12
CA GLU A 37 -6.92 3.78 0.69
C GLU A 37 -5.93 4.80 0.09
N VAL A 38 -4.80 5.04 0.77
CA VAL A 38 -3.75 5.96 0.29
C VAL A 38 -3.22 5.50 -1.06
N ALA A 39 -2.87 4.22 -1.21
CA ALA A 39 -2.38 3.68 -2.47
C ALA A 39 -3.41 3.81 -3.61
N ALA A 40 -4.68 3.50 -3.34
CA ALA A 40 -5.75 3.61 -4.33
C ALA A 40 -5.97 5.06 -4.80
N ARG A 41 -6.02 6.00 -3.86
CA ARG A 41 -6.15 7.43 -4.17
C ARG A 41 -4.94 7.97 -4.93
N THR A 42 -3.73 7.53 -4.58
CA THR A 42 -2.49 7.92 -5.26
C THR A 42 -2.47 7.42 -6.70
N LEU A 43 -2.84 6.17 -6.96
CA LEU A 43 -2.96 5.66 -8.33
C LEU A 43 -3.96 6.47 -9.16
N LYS A 44 -5.14 6.76 -8.60
CA LYS A 44 -6.14 7.60 -9.27
C LYS A 44 -5.60 9.00 -9.58
N PHE A 45 -4.85 9.58 -8.65
CA PHE A 45 -4.20 10.87 -8.86
C PHE A 45 -3.19 10.82 -10.00
N PHE A 46 -2.31 9.81 -10.04
CA PHE A 46 -1.30 9.69 -11.09
C PHE A 46 -1.90 9.40 -12.46
N GLU A 47 -2.95 8.58 -12.56
CA GLU A 47 -3.66 8.39 -13.83
C GLU A 47 -4.22 9.71 -14.37
N TYR A 48 -4.84 10.51 -13.50
CA TYR A 48 -5.34 11.83 -13.87
C TYR A 48 -4.21 12.80 -14.23
N TYR A 49 -3.13 12.81 -13.45
CA TYR A 49 -2.03 13.76 -13.61
C TYR A 49 -1.21 13.49 -14.88
N PHE A 50 -0.93 12.22 -15.18
CA PHE A 50 -0.15 11.81 -16.34
C PHE A 50 -1.00 11.59 -17.60
N ASP A 51 -2.34 11.56 -17.47
CA ASP A 51 -3.28 11.19 -18.53
C ASP A 51 -2.98 9.80 -19.14
N VAL A 52 -2.52 8.89 -18.28
CA VAL A 52 -2.17 7.52 -18.64
C VAL A 52 -2.76 6.57 -17.61
N ALA A 53 -3.64 5.68 -18.06
CA ALA A 53 -4.19 4.64 -17.19
C ALA A 53 -3.10 3.65 -16.76
N TYR A 54 -3.15 3.22 -15.51
CA TYR A 54 -2.33 2.14 -14.99
C TYR A 54 -2.60 0.87 -15.81
N SER A 55 -1.57 0.21 -16.29
CA SER A 55 -1.72 -0.84 -17.32
C SER A 55 -2.14 -2.20 -16.78
N LEU A 56 -1.77 -2.54 -15.54
CA LEU A 56 -2.04 -3.85 -14.97
C LEU A 56 -3.45 -3.95 -14.41
N ALA A 57 -3.92 -5.18 -14.17
CA ALA A 57 -5.27 -5.47 -13.68
C ALA A 57 -5.44 -5.22 -12.17
N LYS A 58 -4.33 -5.05 -11.44
CA LYS A 58 -4.28 -4.92 -9.97
C LYS A 58 -2.99 -4.25 -9.53
N MET A 59 -3.01 -3.71 -8.32
CA MET A 59 -1.81 -3.28 -7.61
C MET A 59 -1.75 -3.95 -6.23
N ASP A 60 -0.71 -4.73 -5.97
CA ASP A 60 -0.47 -5.32 -4.65
C ASP A 60 0.73 -4.61 -3.98
N SER A 61 0.62 -4.34 -2.69
CA SER A 61 1.72 -3.89 -1.85
C SER A 61 1.88 -4.86 -0.69
N VAL A 62 3.07 -5.40 -0.48
CA VAL A 62 3.30 -6.47 0.51
C VAL A 62 4.36 -6.08 1.53
N VAL A 63 4.05 -6.35 2.80
CA VAL A 63 5.01 -6.26 3.89
C VAL A 63 5.98 -7.44 3.82
N ILE A 64 7.28 -7.15 3.75
CA ILE A 64 8.35 -8.15 3.78
C ILE A 64 9.07 -8.06 5.14
N PRO A 65 8.99 -9.11 5.98
CA PRO A 65 9.79 -9.18 7.20
C PRO A 65 11.29 -9.13 6.86
N GLN A 66 12.04 -8.28 7.57
CA GLN A 66 13.49 -8.10 7.37
C GLN A 66 13.86 -7.68 5.94
N PHE A 67 13.24 -6.60 5.46
CA PHE A 67 13.59 -5.97 4.20
C PHE A 67 14.73 -4.94 4.39
N SER A 68 15.82 -5.10 3.65
CA SER A 68 16.99 -4.20 3.75
C SER A 68 16.73 -2.83 3.09
N PRO A 69 16.10 -2.73 1.91
CA PRO A 69 15.59 -1.46 1.40
C PRO A 69 14.37 -0.98 2.22
N GLY A 70 13.95 0.27 2.02
CA GLY A 70 12.70 0.78 2.59
C GLY A 70 11.48 0.21 1.87
N ALA A 71 11.46 0.33 0.54
CA ALA A 71 10.48 -0.25 -0.36
C ALA A 71 11.11 -0.56 -1.74
N MET A 72 10.35 -1.18 -2.64
CA MET A 72 10.77 -1.52 -4.00
C MET A 72 9.58 -1.66 -4.96
N GLU A 73 9.68 -1.01 -6.11
CA GLU A 73 8.62 -0.76 -7.09
C GLU A 73 8.44 -1.89 -8.14
N ASN A 74 8.37 -3.15 -7.71
CA ASN A 74 8.13 -4.22 -8.69
C ASN A 74 6.74 -4.07 -9.30
N TRP A 75 6.66 -4.05 -10.64
CA TRP A 75 5.43 -3.67 -11.34
C TRP A 75 4.23 -4.56 -10.96
N GLY A 76 3.27 -3.97 -10.25
CA GLY A 76 2.07 -4.63 -9.75
C GLY A 76 2.24 -5.34 -8.40
N LEU A 77 3.44 -5.42 -7.83
CA LEU A 77 3.73 -6.01 -6.52
C LEU A 77 4.85 -5.24 -5.80
N ASN A 78 4.51 -4.11 -5.20
CA ASN A 78 5.48 -3.33 -4.45
C ASN A 78 5.81 -4.01 -3.12
N LEU A 79 7.09 -3.97 -2.73
CA LEU A 79 7.59 -4.57 -1.50
C LEU A 79 7.88 -3.46 -0.50
N TYR A 80 7.54 -3.65 0.76
CA TYR A 80 7.77 -2.65 1.80
C TYR A 80 8.31 -3.27 3.08
N ARG A 81 9.06 -2.47 3.83
CA ARG A 81 9.27 -2.68 5.26
C ARG A 81 7.97 -2.34 6.02
N GLU A 82 7.74 -3.01 7.14
CA GLU A 82 6.47 -2.93 7.90
C GLU A 82 6.10 -1.50 8.33
N ASP A 83 7.07 -0.76 8.86
CA ASP A 83 6.94 0.64 9.32
C ASP A 83 6.72 1.64 8.18
N LEU A 84 6.95 1.25 6.92
CA LEU A 84 6.79 2.12 5.75
C LEU A 84 5.55 1.78 4.93
N LEU A 85 4.73 0.83 5.40
CA LEU A 85 3.46 0.48 4.77
C LEU A 85 2.29 0.46 5.74
N LEU A 86 2.47 -0.02 6.99
CA LEU A 86 1.36 -0.21 7.91
C LEU A 86 1.14 1.01 8.81
N ILE A 87 -0.14 1.32 9.07
CA ILE A 87 -0.57 2.40 9.96
C ILE A 87 -1.46 1.79 11.04
N PHE A 88 -0.97 1.77 12.27
CA PHE A 88 -1.68 1.23 13.43
C PHE A 88 -2.59 2.31 14.06
N PRO A 89 -3.92 2.13 14.05
CA PRO A 89 -4.85 3.12 14.60
C PRO A 89 -4.56 3.46 16.07
N GLY A 90 -4.40 4.74 16.38
CA GLY A 90 -4.12 5.23 17.73
C GLY A 90 -2.68 4.98 18.23
N ILE A 91 -1.82 4.36 17.43
CA ILE A 91 -0.41 4.09 17.78
C ILE A 91 0.53 4.90 16.86
N THR A 92 0.33 4.81 15.54
CA THR A 92 1.18 5.48 14.56
C THR A 92 0.99 7.00 14.61
N SER A 93 2.08 7.73 14.77
CA SER A 93 2.11 9.19 14.82
C SER A 93 1.82 9.83 13.46
N GLU A 94 1.43 11.11 13.45
CA GLU A 94 1.18 11.84 12.20
C GLU A 94 2.44 11.96 11.32
N PHE A 95 3.62 12.01 11.94
CA PHE A 95 4.89 12.01 11.21
C PHE A 95 5.12 10.68 10.49
N GLU A 96 4.90 9.55 11.18
CA GLU A 96 5.03 8.22 10.57
C GLU A 96 3.96 7.98 9.49
N LYS A 97 2.73 8.48 9.68
CA LYS A 97 1.70 8.42 8.62
C LYS A 97 2.11 9.20 7.37
N HIS A 98 2.75 10.35 7.55
CA HIS A 98 3.32 11.11 6.43
C HIS A 98 4.38 10.28 5.72
N ASP A 99 5.32 9.67 6.46
CA ASP A 99 6.39 8.86 5.87
C ASP A 99 5.82 7.68 5.07
N VAL A 100 4.84 6.96 5.61
CA VAL A 100 4.14 5.88 4.89
C VAL A 100 3.51 6.41 3.60
N ALA A 101 2.77 7.52 3.66
CA ALA A 101 2.13 8.11 2.49
C ALA A 101 3.15 8.56 1.42
N ASN A 102 4.27 9.14 1.85
CA ASN A 102 5.35 9.59 0.98
C ASN A 102 6.03 8.39 0.29
N VAL A 103 6.32 7.31 1.01
CA VAL A 103 6.92 6.10 0.43
C VAL A 103 5.93 5.42 -0.51
N ILE A 104 4.66 5.25 -0.14
CA ILE A 104 3.63 4.74 -1.07
C ILE A 104 3.59 5.59 -2.35
N GLY A 105 3.63 6.91 -2.22
CA GLY A 105 3.71 7.83 -3.35
C GLY A 105 4.93 7.60 -4.24
N HIS A 106 6.11 7.41 -3.64
CA HIS A 106 7.35 7.15 -4.35
C HIS A 106 7.29 5.87 -5.20
N GLU A 107 6.81 4.78 -4.62
CA GLU A 107 6.79 3.48 -5.31
C GLU A 107 5.69 3.36 -6.38
N LEU A 108 4.72 4.29 -6.39
CA LEU A 108 3.63 4.32 -7.37
C LEU A 108 3.84 5.33 -8.50
N ALA A 109 4.81 6.23 -8.36
CA ALA A 109 5.10 7.31 -9.31
C ALA A 109 5.78 6.84 -10.59
#